data_AF-A0A936JPT3-F1
#
_entry.id   AF-A0A936JPT3-F1
#
_cell.length_a   1.000
_cell.length_b   1.000
_cell.length_c   1.000
_cell.angle_alpha   90.00
_cell.angle_beta   90.00
_cell.angle_gamma   90.00
#
_symmetry.space_group_name_H-M   'P 1'
#
loop_
_entity.id
_entity.type
_entity.pdbx_description
1 polymer ?
#
loop_
_entity_poly.entity_id
_entity_poly.type
_entity_poly.pdbx_seq_one_letter_code
_entity_poly.pdbx_strand_id
1 'polypeptide(L)'
;MTATEGGSTTNFRRHERAIMAAVGVASIIGAAMTFYFYKQYADVWLRSPPRMPSCVLIARRLLSHEEKVSGSIPHMAPDGNIVYLRRSEDHAVRCINRLSTKTASVFAAALAEVDPDKRAKALAAVLRDHVSTQTSADAEALASYLIASSAIRALPKTPEIDELKRELEERNACRFAMRTPCPSRPPMPLRVWILGAPTSVGIVAFVGWGIKAIGARLGAILAKRRAKKTKSKKPVEKEAAET
;
A
#
# COMPACT_ATOMS: atom_id res chain seq x y z
N MET A 1 -57.44 42.07 -11.51
CA MET A 1 -56.47 41.61 -10.50
C MET A 1 -55.61 40.52 -11.14
N THR A 2 -54.44 40.91 -11.66
CA THR A 2 -53.52 40.03 -12.41
C THR A 2 -52.55 39.37 -11.44
N ALA A 3 -52.55 38.03 -11.44
CA ALA A 3 -51.64 37.20 -10.67
C ALA A 3 -50.21 37.30 -11.20
N THR A 4 -49.34 38.02 -10.49
CA THR A 4 -47.89 37.97 -10.63
C THR A 4 -47.32 36.99 -9.60
N GLU A 5 -47.51 35.69 -9.80
CA GLU A 5 -46.87 34.63 -9.00
C GLU A 5 -46.18 33.62 -9.93
N GLY A 6 -45.12 34.04 -10.60
CA GLY A 6 -44.33 33.15 -11.48
C GLY A 6 -42.82 33.29 -11.37
N GLY A 7 -42.30 34.33 -10.69
CA GLY A 7 -40.87 34.66 -10.71
C GLY A 7 -40.01 34.00 -9.62
N SER A 8 -40.60 33.51 -8.52
CA SER A 8 -39.83 33.11 -7.34
C SER A 8 -39.13 31.74 -7.48
N THR A 9 -39.72 30.81 -8.24
CA THR A 9 -39.25 29.41 -8.30
C THR A 9 -38.03 29.17 -9.19
N THR A 10 -37.75 30.06 -10.15
CA THR A 10 -36.61 29.93 -11.08
C THR A 10 -35.29 30.36 -10.45
N ASN A 11 -35.29 31.41 -9.63
CA ASN A 11 -34.10 31.88 -8.91
C ASN A 11 -33.65 30.89 -7.84
N PHE A 12 -34.58 30.27 -7.10
CA PHE A 12 -34.28 29.27 -6.08
C PHE A 12 -33.56 28.04 -6.67
N ARG A 13 -34.06 27.54 -7.82
CA ARG A 13 -33.47 26.42 -8.55
C ARG A 13 -32.08 26.71 -9.12
N ARG A 14 -31.79 27.97 -9.47
CA ARG A 14 -30.48 28.39 -9.97
C ARG A 14 -29.46 28.47 -8.84
N HIS A 15 -29.86 29.00 -7.68
CA HIS A 15 -29.03 29.02 -6.47
C HIS A 15 -28.72 27.60 -5.95
N GLU A 16 -29.71 26.70 -5.92
CA GLU A 16 -29.50 25.31 -5.51
C GLU A 16 -28.44 24.61 -6.38
N ARG A 17 -28.50 24.80 -7.70
CA ARG A 17 -27.49 24.25 -8.63
C ARG A 17 -26.11 24.86 -8.42
N ALA A 18 -26.03 26.16 -8.17
CA ALA A 18 -24.76 26.84 -7.93
C ALA A 18 -24.12 26.38 -6.60
N ILE A 19 -24.92 26.23 -5.54
CA ILE A 19 -24.48 25.68 -4.25
C ILE A 19 -24.00 24.24 -4.41
N MET A 20 -24.78 23.38 -5.08
CA MET A 20 -24.39 21.99 -5.32
C MET A 20 -23.12 21.87 -6.16
N ALA A 21 -22.94 22.75 -7.15
CA ALA A 21 -21.70 22.84 -7.93
C ALA A 21 -20.52 23.27 -7.05
N ALA A 22 -20.69 24.29 -6.20
CA ALA A 22 -19.65 24.75 -5.27
C ALA A 22 -19.26 23.66 -4.26
N VAL A 23 -20.23 22.95 -3.69
CA VAL A 23 -19.99 21.81 -2.79
C VAL A 23 -19.26 20.68 -3.52
N GLY A 24 -19.66 20.37 -4.76
CA GLY A 24 -18.97 19.38 -5.59
C GLY A 24 -17.51 19.74 -5.83
N VAL A 25 -17.23 20.98 -6.25
CA VAL A 25 -15.86 21.48 -6.48
C VAL A 25 -15.04 21.46 -5.20
N ALA A 26 -15.58 21.97 -4.08
CA ALA A 26 -14.91 21.96 -2.79
C ALA A 26 -14.58 20.54 -2.31
N SER A 27 -15.50 19.58 -2.56
CA SER A 27 -15.30 18.18 -2.21
C SER A 27 -14.18 17.53 -3.02
N ILE A 28 -14.10 17.84 -4.32
CA ILE A 28 -13.02 17.35 -5.20
C ILE A 28 -11.66 17.91 -4.75
N ILE A 29 -11.59 19.20 -4.44
CA ILE A 29 -10.36 19.85 -3.96
C ILE A 29 -9.91 19.22 -2.64
N GLY A 30 -10.83 19.07 -1.68
CA GLY A 30 -10.49 18.46 -0.40
C GLY A 30 -10.07 16.99 -0.53
N ALA A 31 -10.69 16.23 -1.44
CA ALA A 31 -10.29 14.86 -1.75
C ALA A 31 -8.88 14.79 -2.34
N ALA A 32 -8.54 15.70 -3.27
CA ALA A 32 -7.20 15.79 -3.84
C ALA A 32 -6.14 16.13 -2.77
N MET A 33 -6.42 17.08 -1.88
CA MET A 33 -5.53 17.39 -0.76
C MET A 33 -5.38 16.23 0.21
N THR A 34 -6.48 15.55 0.55
CA THR A 34 -6.47 14.36 1.42
C THR A 34 -5.59 13.28 0.82
N PHE A 35 -5.78 12.99 -0.47
CA PHE A 35 -4.98 12.02 -1.20
C PHE A 35 -3.50 12.41 -1.24
N TYR A 36 -3.19 13.69 -1.46
CA TYR A 36 -1.81 14.18 -1.46
C TYR A 36 -1.10 13.97 -0.11
N PHE A 37 -1.73 14.38 1.00
CA PHE A 37 -1.15 14.19 2.33
C PHE A 37 -1.07 12.71 2.72
N TYR A 38 -2.08 11.92 2.36
CA TYR A 38 -2.06 10.48 2.57
C TYR A 38 -0.93 9.83 1.78
N LYS A 39 -0.72 10.21 0.51
CA LYS A 39 0.34 9.68 -0.34
C LYS A 39 1.72 9.98 0.24
N GLN A 40 1.99 11.22 0.65
CA GLN A 40 3.25 11.57 1.30
C GLN A 40 3.50 10.73 2.56
N TYR A 41 2.47 10.51 3.36
CA TYR A 41 2.56 9.63 4.53
C TYR A 41 2.81 8.17 4.13
N ALA A 42 2.08 7.67 3.13
CA ALA A 42 2.16 6.29 2.68
C ALA A 42 3.52 5.96 2.02
N ASP A 43 4.08 6.89 1.25
CA ASP A 43 5.38 6.76 0.59
C ASP A 43 6.52 6.62 1.63
N VAL A 44 6.36 7.20 2.82
CA VAL A 44 7.35 7.10 3.91
C VAL A 44 7.09 5.90 4.82
N TRP A 45 5.85 5.72 5.27
CA TRP A 45 5.49 4.85 6.40
C TRP A 45 4.72 3.57 6.01
N LEU A 46 4.10 3.53 4.84
CA LEU A 46 3.27 2.41 4.36
C LEU A 46 3.82 1.79 3.07
N ARG A 47 5.16 1.71 2.97
CA ARG A 47 5.82 1.15 1.80
C ARG A 47 5.46 -0.33 1.64
N SER A 48 4.98 -0.71 0.46
CA SER A 48 4.71 -2.12 0.17
C SER A 48 6.04 -2.88 0.05
N PRO A 49 6.17 -4.10 0.61
CA PRO A 49 7.38 -4.89 0.47
C PRO A 49 7.62 -5.23 -1.01
N PRO A 50 8.85 -5.02 -1.53
CA PRO A 50 9.15 -5.35 -2.92
C PRO A 50 9.09 -6.86 -3.17
N ARG A 51 8.83 -7.25 -4.42
CA ARG A 51 8.91 -8.65 -4.82
C ARG A 51 10.36 -9.13 -4.72
N MET A 52 10.56 -10.24 -4.01
CA MET A 52 11.90 -10.80 -3.80
C MET A 52 12.27 -11.78 -4.93
N PRO A 53 13.53 -11.77 -5.39
CA PRO A 53 14.00 -12.74 -6.37
C PRO A 53 14.03 -14.15 -5.75
N SER A 54 13.84 -15.17 -6.59
CA SER A 54 13.84 -16.58 -6.17
C SER A 54 15.11 -16.98 -5.41
N CYS A 55 16.27 -16.43 -5.80
CA CYS A 55 17.56 -16.63 -5.11
C CYS A 55 17.44 -16.39 -3.61
N VAL A 56 16.90 -15.23 -3.20
CA VAL A 56 16.77 -14.85 -1.78
C VAL A 56 15.77 -15.76 -1.06
N LEU A 57 14.67 -16.12 -1.70
CA LEU A 57 13.66 -17.00 -1.11
C LEU A 57 14.18 -18.43 -0.91
N ILE A 58 14.99 -18.94 -1.84
CA ILE A 58 15.65 -20.25 -1.73
C ILE A 58 16.72 -20.20 -0.64
N ALA A 59 17.58 -19.17 -0.65
CA ALA A 59 18.60 -18.97 0.37
C ALA A 59 17.99 -18.90 1.78
N ARG A 60 16.89 -18.16 1.96
CA ARG A 60 16.13 -18.10 3.22
C ARG A 60 15.71 -19.49 3.71
N ARG A 61 15.23 -20.34 2.80
CA ARG A 61 14.81 -21.70 3.15
C ARG A 61 16.02 -22.56 3.54
N LEU A 62 17.11 -22.48 2.79
CA LEU A 62 18.32 -23.24 3.07
C LEU A 62 18.95 -22.85 4.42
N LEU A 63 18.99 -21.56 4.74
CA LEU A 63 19.51 -21.05 6.01
C LEU A 63 18.66 -21.39 7.23
N SER A 64 17.39 -21.76 7.05
CA SER A 64 16.51 -22.08 8.17
C SER A 64 16.82 -23.42 8.85
N HIS A 65 17.77 -24.19 8.31
CA HIS A 65 18.23 -25.46 8.84
C HIS A 65 19.69 -25.35 9.29
N GLU A 66 19.98 -25.90 10.47
CA GLU A 66 21.34 -25.94 10.97
C GLU A 66 22.15 -27.04 10.24
N GLU A 67 23.16 -26.63 9.48
CA GLU A 67 24.14 -27.53 8.90
C GLU A 67 25.28 -27.77 9.91
N LYS A 68 25.54 -29.02 10.30
CA LYS A 68 26.65 -29.39 11.20
C LYS A 68 28.04 -29.33 10.55
N VAL A 69 28.12 -28.93 9.29
CA VAL A 69 29.36 -28.97 8.50
C VAL A 69 30.12 -27.66 8.67
N SER A 70 31.44 -27.75 8.81
CA SER A 70 32.31 -26.56 8.82
C SER A 70 32.27 -25.84 7.46
N GLY A 71 32.40 -24.52 7.48
CA GLY A 71 32.49 -23.72 6.26
C GLY A 71 33.71 -24.13 5.43
N SER A 72 33.54 -24.20 4.11
CA SER A 72 34.61 -24.59 3.18
C SER A 72 34.74 -23.66 1.98
N ILE A 73 33.80 -22.72 1.80
CA ILE A 73 33.77 -21.84 0.63
C ILE A 73 34.35 -20.47 1.04
N PRO A 74 35.46 -20.02 0.44
CA PRO A 74 36.11 -18.78 0.83
C PRO A 74 35.34 -17.54 0.34
N HIS A 75 35.21 -16.54 1.21
CA HIS A 75 34.65 -15.22 0.93
C HIS A 75 35.52 -14.14 1.54
N MET A 76 35.57 -12.97 0.92
CA MET A 76 36.31 -11.82 1.42
C MET A 76 35.43 -11.03 2.39
N ALA A 77 35.88 -10.92 3.64
CA ALA A 77 35.29 -10.08 4.67
C ALA A 77 35.67 -8.59 4.45
N PRO A 78 34.95 -7.63 5.05
CA PRO A 78 35.19 -6.20 4.83
C PRO A 78 36.55 -5.71 5.33
N ASP A 79 37.20 -6.46 6.22
CA ASP A 79 38.56 -6.24 6.72
C ASP A 79 39.66 -6.79 5.77
N GLY A 80 39.26 -7.47 4.70
CA GLY A 80 40.17 -8.11 3.74
C GLY A 80 40.56 -9.55 4.10
N ASN A 81 40.12 -10.07 5.24
CA ASN A 81 40.37 -11.45 5.61
C ASN A 81 39.49 -12.42 4.82
N ILE A 82 39.98 -13.65 4.61
CA ILE A 82 39.20 -14.72 3.99
C ILE A 82 38.45 -15.47 5.09
N VAL A 83 37.12 -15.47 5.00
CA VAL A 83 36.24 -16.25 5.86
C VAL A 83 35.66 -17.43 5.09
N TYR A 84 35.40 -18.54 5.77
CA TYR A 84 34.87 -19.74 5.15
C TYR A 84 33.41 -19.94 5.53
N LEU A 85 32.56 -20.03 4.51
CA LEU A 85 31.12 -20.18 4.67
C LEU A 85 30.67 -21.60 4.34
N ARG A 86 29.55 -21.99 4.95
CA ARG A 86 28.80 -23.19 4.57
C ARG A 86 28.12 -22.99 3.22
N ARG A 87 27.57 -24.06 2.64
CA ARG A 87 26.96 -23.99 1.30
C ARG A 87 25.69 -23.13 1.28
N SER A 88 24.85 -23.23 2.31
CA SER A 88 23.66 -22.39 2.47
C SER A 88 24.01 -20.91 2.70
N GLU A 89 25.05 -20.65 3.49
CA GLU A 89 25.59 -19.32 3.77
C GLU A 89 26.21 -18.68 2.51
N ASP A 90 27.03 -19.42 1.75
CA ASP A 90 27.56 -18.98 0.44
C ASP A 90 26.44 -18.63 -0.53
N HIS A 91 25.40 -19.45 -0.61
CA HIS A 91 24.26 -19.18 -1.48
C HIS A 91 23.56 -17.87 -1.10
N ALA A 92 23.35 -17.64 0.20
CA ALA A 92 22.77 -16.41 0.71
C ALA A 92 23.63 -15.19 0.39
N VAL A 93 24.94 -15.25 0.65
CA VAL A 93 25.89 -14.16 0.36
C VAL A 93 25.92 -13.85 -1.14
N ARG A 94 25.94 -14.86 -2.01
CA ARG A 94 25.86 -14.65 -3.47
C ARG A 94 24.56 -13.99 -3.90
N CYS A 95 23.42 -14.34 -3.28
CA CYS A 95 22.15 -13.68 -3.57
C CYS A 95 22.16 -12.21 -3.13
N ILE A 96 22.71 -11.90 -1.95
CA ILE A 96 22.86 -10.52 -1.48
C ILE A 96 23.86 -9.74 -2.34
N ASN A 97 24.94 -10.37 -2.82
CA ASN A 97 25.95 -9.74 -3.67
C ASN A 97 25.37 -9.21 -5.00
N ARG A 98 24.29 -9.81 -5.49
CA ARG A 98 23.56 -9.31 -6.67
C ARG A 98 22.81 -8.00 -6.40
N LEU A 99 22.55 -7.67 -5.14
CA LEU A 99 21.88 -6.45 -4.71
C LEU A 99 22.88 -5.40 -4.21
N SER A 100 23.84 -5.83 -3.38
CA SER A 100 24.85 -4.95 -2.79
C SER A 100 26.10 -5.75 -2.40
N THR A 101 27.22 -5.45 -3.07
CA THR A 101 28.53 -6.07 -2.80
C THR A 101 29.02 -5.76 -1.39
N LYS A 102 28.83 -4.51 -0.94
CA LYS A 102 29.25 -4.06 0.39
C LYS A 102 28.49 -4.81 1.49
N THR A 103 27.19 -4.98 1.33
CA THR A 103 26.37 -5.69 2.31
C THR A 103 26.67 -7.18 2.30
N ALA A 104 26.97 -7.76 1.14
CA ALA A 104 27.36 -9.16 1.02
C ALA A 104 28.65 -9.51 1.78
N SER A 105 29.69 -8.67 1.71
CA SER A 105 30.95 -8.94 2.44
C SER A 105 30.75 -8.86 3.95
N VAL A 106 29.94 -7.92 4.43
CA VAL A 106 29.60 -7.82 5.87
C VAL A 106 28.76 -9.01 6.31
N PHE A 107 27.81 -9.48 5.48
CA PHE A 107 27.08 -10.73 5.75
C PHE A 107 28.02 -11.94 5.80
N ALA A 108 29.02 -12.02 4.93
CA ALA A 108 30.00 -13.09 4.96
C ALA A 108 30.75 -13.12 6.30
N ALA A 109 31.23 -11.96 6.77
CA ALA A 109 31.86 -11.87 8.08
C ALA A 109 30.90 -12.25 9.23
N ALA A 110 29.67 -11.75 9.20
CA ALA A 110 28.68 -12.05 10.23
C ALA A 110 28.28 -13.53 10.29
N LEU A 111 28.14 -14.19 9.13
CA LEU A 111 27.79 -15.63 9.04
C LEU A 111 28.96 -16.54 9.42
N ALA A 112 30.19 -16.08 9.26
CA ALA A 112 31.38 -16.84 9.65
C ALA A 112 31.62 -16.88 11.17
N GLU A 113 30.99 -16.00 11.95
CA GLU A 113 31.10 -15.99 13.42
C GLU A 113 30.64 -17.32 14.03
N VAL A 114 31.46 -17.93 14.87
CA VAL A 114 31.20 -19.28 15.40
C VAL A 114 30.26 -19.24 16.60
N ASP A 115 30.40 -18.21 17.43
CA ASP A 115 29.58 -18.05 18.63
C ASP A 115 28.15 -17.61 18.24
N PRO A 116 27.09 -18.32 18.69
CA PRO A 116 25.73 -18.05 18.23
C PRO A 116 25.22 -16.66 18.65
N ASP A 117 25.56 -16.20 19.86
CA ASP A 117 25.10 -14.90 20.35
C ASP A 117 25.83 -13.75 19.62
N LYS A 118 27.15 -13.88 19.40
CA LYS A 118 27.91 -12.93 18.57
C LYS A 118 27.44 -12.93 17.12
N ARG A 119 27.16 -14.10 16.55
CA ARG A 119 26.63 -14.23 15.18
C ARG A 119 25.29 -13.51 15.06
N ALA A 120 24.37 -13.72 16.00
CA ALA A 120 23.09 -13.03 16.02
C ALA A 120 23.25 -11.51 16.12
N LYS A 121 24.14 -11.03 17.00
CA LYS A 121 24.46 -9.60 17.16
C LYS A 121 25.08 -9.01 15.88
N ALA A 122 26.02 -9.72 15.25
CA ALA A 122 26.64 -9.30 14.00
C ALA A 122 25.63 -9.22 12.85
N LEU A 123 24.74 -10.23 12.72
CA LEU A 123 23.66 -10.22 11.72
C LEU A 123 22.68 -9.06 11.94
N ALA A 124 22.35 -8.76 13.19
CA ALA A 124 21.53 -7.60 13.53
C ALA A 124 22.25 -6.28 13.19
N ALA A 125 23.54 -6.18 13.47
CA ALA A 125 24.37 -5.02 13.13
C ALA A 125 24.44 -4.77 11.63
N VAL A 126 24.48 -5.82 10.79
CA VAL A 126 24.44 -5.67 9.32
C VAL A 126 23.20 -4.89 8.89
N LEU A 127 22.03 -5.25 9.44
CA LEU A 127 20.80 -4.54 9.16
C LEU A 127 20.84 -3.11 9.70
N ARG A 128 21.38 -2.90 10.90
CA ARG A 128 21.45 -1.58 11.54
C ARG A 128 22.28 -0.58 10.77
N ASP A 129 23.50 -0.98 10.43
CA ASP A 129 24.58 -0.05 10.10
C ASP A 129 24.95 -0.08 8.61
N HIS A 130 24.65 -1.17 7.91
CA HIS A 130 25.08 -1.37 6.53
C HIS A 130 23.96 -1.31 5.51
N VAL A 131 22.70 -1.50 5.92
CA VAL A 131 21.54 -1.37 5.04
C VAL A 131 21.02 0.06 5.04
N SER A 132 21.04 0.70 3.86
CA SER A 132 20.56 2.07 3.68
C SER A 132 19.07 2.23 4.01
N THR A 133 18.71 3.33 4.65
CA THR A 133 17.31 3.71 4.96
C THR A 133 16.53 4.23 3.76
N GLN A 134 17.22 4.50 2.64
CA GLN A 134 16.64 5.04 1.41
C GLN A 134 15.75 4.02 0.70
N THR A 135 14.73 4.52 0.00
CA THR A 135 13.74 3.70 -0.74
C THR A 135 14.36 2.88 -1.88
N SER A 136 15.41 3.37 -2.52
CA SER A 136 16.18 2.65 -3.55
C SER A 136 16.78 1.34 -3.03
N ALA A 137 17.05 1.25 -1.73
CA ALA A 137 17.60 0.07 -1.06
C ALA A 137 16.51 -0.84 -0.45
N ASP A 138 15.22 -0.64 -0.74
CA ASP A 138 14.15 -1.45 -0.15
C ASP A 138 14.27 -2.94 -0.50
N ALA A 139 14.71 -3.27 -1.71
CA ALA A 139 14.93 -4.66 -2.11
C ALA A 139 16.09 -5.30 -1.33
N GLU A 140 17.19 -4.56 -1.15
CA GLU A 140 18.34 -4.96 -0.34
C GLU A 140 17.95 -5.13 1.13
N ALA A 141 17.18 -4.19 1.68
CA ALA A 141 16.75 -4.21 3.08
C ALA A 141 15.87 -5.41 3.38
N LEU A 142 14.87 -5.68 2.52
CA LEU A 142 14.00 -6.83 2.70
C LEU A 142 14.77 -8.15 2.49
N ALA A 143 15.65 -8.22 1.50
CA ALA A 143 16.48 -9.41 1.29
C ALA A 143 17.38 -9.69 2.49
N SER A 144 18.08 -8.66 2.98
CA SER A 144 18.94 -8.74 4.16
C SER A 144 18.14 -9.18 5.39
N TYR A 145 16.93 -8.64 5.60
CA TYR A 145 16.06 -9.05 6.70
C TYR A 145 15.66 -10.52 6.58
N LEU A 146 15.26 -10.98 5.40
CA LEU A 146 14.87 -12.38 5.19
C LEU A 146 16.02 -13.35 5.44
N ILE A 147 17.22 -12.99 4.98
CA ILE A 147 18.44 -13.79 5.19
C ILE A 147 18.83 -13.79 6.67
N ALA A 148 18.99 -12.61 7.29
CA ALA A 148 19.37 -12.50 8.70
C ALA A 148 18.37 -13.18 9.63
N SER A 149 17.06 -12.94 9.45
CA SER A 149 16.03 -13.58 10.28
C SER A 149 16.01 -15.10 10.11
N SER A 150 16.27 -15.63 8.91
CA SER A 150 16.39 -17.09 8.70
C SER A 150 17.63 -17.69 9.35
N ALA A 151 18.78 -17.02 9.25
CA ALA A 151 20.02 -17.47 9.88
C ALA A 151 19.90 -17.45 11.41
N ILE A 152 19.34 -16.38 11.98
CA ILE A 152 19.10 -16.25 13.44
C ILE A 152 18.10 -17.31 13.93
N ARG A 153 17.11 -17.69 13.10
CA ARG A 153 16.14 -18.73 13.46
C ARG A 153 16.75 -20.12 13.61
N ALA A 154 17.84 -20.41 12.90
CA ALA A 154 18.56 -21.68 13.00
C ALA A 154 19.46 -21.78 14.24
N LEU A 155 19.69 -20.68 14.96
CA LEU A 155 20.54 -20.66 16.15
C LEU A 155 19.81 -21.24 17.38
N PRO A 156 20.56 -21.72 18.40
CA PRO A 156 20.00 -22.11 19.69
C PRO A 156 19.13 -21.00 20.29
N LYS A 157 18.03 -21.35 20.93
CA LYS A 157 17.13 -20.36 21.54
C LYS A 157 17.74 -19.84 22.84
N THR A 158 18.12 -18.57 22.86
CA THR A 158 18.52 -17.82 24.04
C THR A 158 17.63 -16.58 24.18
N PRO A 159 17.43 -16.04 25.40
CA PRO A 159 16.64 -14.82 25.58
C PRO A 159 17.23 -13.63 24.79
N GLU A 160 18.56 -13.53 24.69
CA GLU A 160 19.23 -12.49 23.90
C GLU A 160 18.92 -12.60 22.40
N ILE A 161 18.94 -13.81 21.85
CA ILE A 161 18.62 -14.06 20.44
C ILE A 161 17.15 -13.74 20.15
N ASP A 162 16.24 -14.05 21.06
CA ASP A 162 14.81 -13.76 20.88
C ASP A 162 14.51 -12.24 20.97
N GLU A 163 15.23 -11.50 21.82
CA GLU A 163 15.18 -10.03 21.83
C GLU A 163 15.67 -9.45 20.49
N LEU A 164 16.79 -9.93 19.96
CA LEU A 164 17.31 -9.51 18.66
C LEU A 164 16.33 -9.82 17.52
N LYS A 165 15.66 -10.99 17.54
CA LYS A 165 14.62 -11.31 16.55
C LYS A 165 13.48 -10.29 16.59
N ARG A 166 13.00 -9.93 17.79
CA ARG A 166 11.95 -8.93 17.94
C ARG A 166 12.39 -7.57 17.43
N GLU A 167 13.61 -7.14 17.76
CA GLU A 167 14.17 -5.88 17.25
C GLU A 167 14.20 -5.85 15.71
N LEU A 168 14.63 -6.95 15.08
CA LEU A 168 14.66 -7.05 13.63
C LEU A 168 13.27 -7.05 13.00
N GLU A 169 12.31 -7.75 13.62
CA GLU A 169 10.92 -7.75 13.20
C GLU A 169 10.30 -6.35 13.29
N GLU A 170 10.52 -5.64 14.39
CA GLU A 170 10.06 -4.26 14.59
C GLU A 170 10.67 -3.33 13.55
N ARG A 171 11.98 -3.42 13.30
CA ARG A 171 12.66 -2.57 12.31
C ARG A 171 12.14 -2.81 10.90
N ASN A 172 11.89 -4.06 10.54
CA ASN A 172 11.31 -4.41 9.24
C ASN A 172 9.82 -4.00 9.14
N ALA A 173 9.04 -4.15 10.21
CA ALA A 173 7.65 -3.71 10.29
C ALA A 173 7.50 -2.18 10.25
N CYS A 174 8.52 -1.45 10.71
CA CYS A 174 8.57 0.00 10.60
C CYS A 174 8.94 0.48 9.20
N ARG A 175 9.71 -0.31 8.45
CA ARG A 175 10.06 0.01 7.07
C ARG A 175 8.94 -0.30 6.09
N PHE A 176 8.31 -1.47 6.22
CA PHE A 176 7.29 -1.95 5.28
C PHE A 176 5.91 -2.07 5.94
N ALA A 177 4.86 -1.96 5.13
CA ALA A 177 3.48 -2.20 5.55
C ALA A 177 3.25 -3.71 5.80
N MET A 178 3.74 -4.20 6.94
CA MET A 178 3.59 -5.57 7.40
C MET A 178 2.37 -5.71 8.32
N ARG A 179 1.97 -6.96 8.62
CA ARG A 179 0.89 -7.24 9.59
C ARG A 179 1.28 -6.85 11.02
N THR A 180 2.56 -6.96 11.36
CA THR A 180 3.09 -6.55 12.67
C THR A 180 3.03 -5.03 12.78
N PRO A 181 2.46 -4.46 13.86
CA PRO A 181 2.41 -3.02 14.04
C PRO A 181 3.81 -2.47 14.31
N CYS A 182 4.12 -1.31 13.75
CA CYS A 182 5.32 -0.55 14.06
C CYS A 182 5.03 0.43 15.21
N PRO A 183 5.72 0.33 16.37
CA PRO A 183 5.46 1.21 17.51
C PRO A 183 5.87 2.66 17.24
N SER A 184 6.84 2.91 16.36
CA SER A 184 7.33 4.26 16.03
C SER A 184 6.60 4.91 14.84
N ARG A 185 5.60 4.23 14.24
CA ARG A 185 4.85 4.78 13.12
C ARG A 185 3.92 5.90 13.63
N PRO A 186 4.07 7.16 13.17
CA PRO A 186 3.19 8.22 13.59
C PRO A 186 1.75 7.93 13.16
N PRO A 187 0.73 8.37 13.91
CA PRO A 187 -0.66 8.26 13.47
C PRO A 187 -0.86 8.98 12.14
N MET A 188 -1.91 8.61 11.40
CA MET A 188 -2.23 9.29 10.14
C MET A 188 -2.38 10.80 10.37
N PRO A 189 -1.82 11.64 9.49
CA PRO A 189 -1.80 13.09 9.70
C PRO A 189 -3.21 13.63 9.84
N LEU A 190 -3.43 14.49 10.84
CA LEU A 190 -4.75 15.06 11.18
C LEU A 190 -5.47 15.68 9.97
N ARG A 191 -4.70 16.25 9.03
CA ARG A 191 -5.22 16.85 7.77
C ARG A 191 -6.01 15.85 6.94
N VAL A 192 -5.62 14.57 6.93
CA VAL A 192 -6.34 13.50 6.23
C VAL A 192 -7.71 13.26 6.86
N TRP A 193 -7.83 13.38 8.19
CA TRP A 193 -9.12 13.24 8.88
C TRP A 193 -10.01 14.46 8.70
N ILE A 194 -9.46 15.67 8.87
CA ILE A 194 -10.20 16.93 8.76
C ILE A 194 -10.73 17.14 7.35
N LEU A 195 -9.93 16.83 6.32
CA LEU A 195 -10.35 17.00 4.94
C LEU A 195 -11.11 15.77 4.42
N GLY A 196 -10.74 14.56 4.82
CA GLY A 196 -11.33 13.32 4.31
C GLY A 196 -12.77 13.09 4.72
N ALA A 197 -13.11 13.31 6.00
CA ALA A 197 -14.48 13.10 6.48
C ALA A 197 -15.52 13.99 5.77
N PRO A 198 -15.40 15.34 5.75
CA PRO A 198 -16.38 16.18 5.08
C PRO A 198 -16.40 16.01 3.56
N THR A 199 -15.25 15.72 2.92
CA THR A 199 -15.21 15.50 1.47
C THR A 199 -15.92 14.21 1.07
N SER A 200 -15.79 13.14 1.85
CA SER A 200 -16.52 11.89 1.61
C SER A 200 -18.04 12.09 1.63
N VAL A 201 -18.55 12.86 2.60
CA VAL A 201 -19.98 13.22 2.69
C VAL A 201 -20.41 14.06 1.49
N GLY A 202 -19.59 15.06 1.12
CA GLY A 202 -19.85 15.93 -0.02
C GLY A 202 -19.88 15.17 -1.36
N ILE A 203 -18.97 14.20 -1.56
CA ILE A 203 -18.95 13.33 -2.74
C ILE A 203 -20.22 12.47 -2.80
N VAL A 204 -20.61 11.83 -1.69
CA VAL A 204 -21.83 11.00 -1.65
C VAL A 204 -23.07 11.84 -1.96
N ALA A 205 -23.18 13.04 -1.38
CA ALA A 205 -24.28 13.95 -1.65
C ALA A 205 -24.32 14.40 -3.13
N PHE A 206 -23.16 14.74 -3.69
CA PHE A 206 -23.04 15.17 -5.09
C PHE A 206 -23.37 14.05 -6.08
N VAL A 207 -22.83 12.83 -5.85
CA VAL A 207 -23.11 11.65 -6.67
C VAL A 207 -24.59 11.26 -6.58
N GLY A 208 -25.17 11.25 -5.37
CA GLY A 208 -26.59 10.99 -5.17
C GLY A 208 -27.49 11.97 -5.92
N TRP A 209 -27.14 13.26 -5.92
CA TRP A 209 -27.86 14.28 -6.69
C TRP A 209 -27.70 14.09 -8.20
N GLY A 210 -26.49 13.75 -8.67
CA GLY A 210 -26.21 13.44 -10.08
C GLY A 210 -27.03 12.25 -10.59
N ILE A 211 -27.09 11.15 -9.82
CA ILE A 211 -27.89 9.97 -10.14
C ILE A 211 -29.38 10.33 -10.20
N LYS A 212 -29.89 11.09 -9.23
CA LYS A 212 -31.30 11.53 -9.21
C LYS A 212 -31.64 12.42 -10.42
N ALA A 213 -30.74 13.33 -10.80
CA ALA A 213 -30.92 14.19 -11.97
C ALA A 213 -30.91 13.41 -13.30
N ILE A 214 -30.03 12.42 -13.43
CA ILE A 214 -29.98 11.52 -14.60
C ILE A 214 -31.22 10.64 -14.65
N GLY A 215 -31.63 10.05 -13.53
CA GLY A 215 -32.84 9.23 -13.41
C GLY A 215 -34.12 10.00 -13.77
N ALA A 216 -34.24 11.24 -13.31
CA ALA A 216 -35.38 12.10 -13.67
C ALA A 216 -35.42 12.44 -15.18
N ARG A 217 -34.26 12.68 -15.80
CA ARG A 217 -34.17 12.90 -17.25
C ARG A 217 -34.54 11.64 -18.05
N LEU A 218 -34.03 10.48 -17.66
CA LEU A 218 -34.35 9.21 -18.32
C LEU A 218 -35.83 8.83 -18.16
N GLY A 219 -36.39 9.02 -16.96
CA GLY A 219 -37.82 8.82 -16.69
C GLY A 219 -38.71 9.73 -17.55
N ALA A 220 -38.35 11.00 -17.69
CA ALA A 220 -39.07 11.93 -18.56
C ALA A 220 -39.00 11.54 -20.04
N ILE A 221 -37.85 11.04 -20.52
CA ILE A 221 -37.68 10.54 -21.89
C ILE A 221 -38.54 9.29 -22.12
N LEU A 222 -38.52 8.33 -21.18
CA LEU A 222 -39.31 7.10 -21.26
C LEU A 222 -40.82 7.38 -21.19
N ALA A 223 -41.26 8.30 -20.33
CA ALA A 223 -42.65 8.74 -20.26
C ALA A 223 -43.12 9.39 -21.57
N LYS A 224 -42.29 10.26 -22.19
CA LYS A 224 -42.59 10.83 -23.52
C LYS A 224 -42.70 9.75 -24.61
N ARG A 225 -41.83 8.74 -24.59
CA ARG A 225 -41.89 7.61 -25.53
C ARG A 225 -43.15 6.76 -25.34
N ARG A 226 -43.58 6.51 -24.10
CA ARG A 226 -44.84 5.80 -23.80
C ARG A 226 -46.07 6.60 -24.23
N ALA A 227 -46.12 7.89 -23.95
CA ALA A 227 -47.24 8.76 -24.35
C ALA A 227 -47.41 8.87 -25.89
N LYS A 228 -46.31 8.86 -26.66
CA LYS A 228 -46.38 8.80 -28.13
C LYS A 228 -46.94 7.46 -28.65
N LYS A 229 -46.59 6.33 -28.01
CA LYS A 229 -47.15 5.02 -28.40
C LYS A 229 -48.66 4.92 -28.14
N THR A 230 -49.18 5.54 -27.08
CA THR A 230 -50.62 5.54 -26.78
C THR A 230 -51.44 6.40 -27.74
N LYS A 231 -50.90 7.54 -28.21
CA LYS A 231 -51.59 8.40 -29.20
C LYS A 231 -51.63 7.81 -30.61
N SER A 232 -50.67 6.97 -30.98
CA SER A 232 -50.62 6.31 -32.29
C SER A 232 -51.60 5.13 -32.44
N LYS A 233 -52.28 4.72 -31.37
CA LYS A 233 -53.23 3.59 -31.34
C LYS A 233 -54.71 3.99 -31.47
N LYS A 234 -55.03 5.23 -31.87
CA LYS A 234 -56.36 5.58 -32.37
C LYS A 234 -56.36 5.65 -33.91
N PRO A 235 -56.66 4.55 -34.61
CA PRO A 235 -57.21 4.61 -35.94
C PRO A 235 -58.71 4.22 -35.91
N VAL A 236 -59.52 5.10 -36.49
CA VAL A 236 -60.70 4.77 -37.32
C VAL A 236 -61.80 3.94 -36.65
N GLU A 237 -62.66 4.61 -35.88
CA GLU A 237 -64.06 4.18 -35.68
C GLU A 237 -64.96 5.39 -35.95
N LYS A 238 -65.08 5.72 -37.23
CA LYS A 238 -66.21 6.44 -37.81
C LYS A 238 -66.43 5.84 -39.20
N GLU A 239 -67.70 5.64 -39.53
CA GLU A 239 -68.21 5.29 -40.86
C GLU A 239 -68.46 3.78 -41.13
N ALA A 240 -69.47 3.22 -40.44
CA ALA A 240 -70.31 2.13 -40.95
C ALA A 240 -71.56 1.97 -40.07
N ALA A 241 -72.55 2.86 -40.20
CA ALA A 241 -73.93 2.63 -39.74
C ALA A 241 -74.88 3.61 -40.43
N GLU A 242 -75.00 3.48 -41.76
CA GLU A 242 -76.13 4.01 -42.52
C GLU A 242 -76.58 2.90 -43.48
N THR A 243 -77.52 2.09 -43.00
CA THR A 243 -78.49 1.28 -43.76
C THR A 243 -79.62 0.91 -42.83
#